data_AF-A0A679FEN9-F1
#
_entry.id   AF-A0A679FEN9-F1
#
_cell.length_a   1.000
_cell.length_b   1.000
_cell.length_c   1.000
_cell.angle_alpha   90.00
_cell.angle_beta   90.00
_cell.angle_gamma   90.00
#
_symmetry.space_group_name_H-M   'P 1'
#
loop_
_entity.id
_entity.type
_entity.pdbx_description
1 polymer ?
#
loop_
_entity_poly.entity_id
_entity_poly.type
_entity_poly.pdbx_seq_one_letter_code
_entity_poly.pdbx_strand_id
1 'polypeptide(L)' 'MRLRTENGPANMATIKHAALNLIKVIPDKANLKIKKKTAAWNDDYLFRAITQPWR' A
#
# COMPACT_ATOMS: atom_id res chain seq x y z
N MET A 1 -0.22 -14.99 -14.64
CA MET A 1 -0.11 -16.02 -13.59
C MET A 1 -1.30 -15.93 -12.65
N ARG A 2 -2.00 -17.03 -12.35
CA ARG A 2 -3.23 -17.02 -11.53
C ARG A 2 -2.89 -17.35 -10.07
N LEU A 3 -3.00 -16.37 -9.18
CA LEU A 3 -2.78 -16.52 -7.72
C LEU A 3 -3.96 -17.22 -7.02
N ARG A 4 -4.32 -18.43 -7.46
CA ARG A 4 -5.43 -19.21 -6.87
C ARG A 4 -5.03 -20.63 -6.47
N THR A 5 -3.75 -20.93 -6.50
CA THR A 5 -3.20 -22.21 -6.04
C THR A 5 -2.58 -22.02 -4.65
N GLU A 6 -2.67 -23.05 -3.81
CA GLU A 6 -2.07 -23.05 -2.47
C GLU A 6 -2.45 -21.81 -1.65
N ASN A 7 -1.49 -21.27 -0.90
CA ASN A 7 -1.63 -20.08 -0.08
C ASN A 7 -1.64 -18.76 -0.88
N GLY A 8 -1.70 -18.80 -2.22
CA GLY A 8 -1.69 -17.60 -3.07
C GLY A 8 -2.75 -16.55 -2.67
N PRO A 9 -4.03 -16.91 -2.51
CA PRO A 9 -5.07 -15.98 -2.07
C PRO A 9 -4.78 -15.36 -0.70
N ALA A 10 -4.35 -16.17 0.28
CA ALA A 10 -4.04 -15.71 1.63
C ALA A 10 -2.84 -14.76 1.64
N ASN A 11 -1.76 -15.11 0.96
CA ASN A 11 -0.56 -14.28 0.85
C ASN A 11 -0.88 -12.93 0.21
N MET A 12 -1.71 -12.92 -0.84
CA MET A 12 -2.10 -11.67 -1.52
C MET A 12 -3.01 -10.81 -0.65
N ALA A 13 -3.92 -11.42 0.12
CA ALA A 13 -4.71 -10.69 1.11
C ALA A 13 -3.79 -10.04 2.15
N THR A 14 -2.84 -10.77 2.71
CA THR A 14 -1.87 -10.25 3.69
C THR A 14 -1.06 -9.08 3.13
N ILE A 15 -0.50 -9.21 1.93
CA ILE A 15 0.28 -8.14 1.29
C ILE A 15 -0.61 -6.90 1.06
N LYS A 16 -1.83 -7.10 0.54
CA LYS A 16 -2.79 -6.01 0.33
C LYS A 16 -3.13 -5.30 1.64
N HIS A 17 -3.39 -6.04 2.72
CA HIS A 17 -3.69 -5.46 4.03
C HIS A 17 -2.52 -4.66 4.59
N ALA A 18 -1.29 -5.21 4.51
CA ALA A 18 -0.08 -4.51 4.94
C ALA A 18 0.13 -3.21 4.16
N ALA A 19 0.05 -3.25 2.83
CA ALA A 19 0.21 -2.08 1.97
C ALA A 19 -0.85 -1.00 2.25
N LEU A 20 -2.12 -1.38 2.44
CA LEU A 20 -3.19 -0.43 2.76
C LEU A 20 -2.96 0.26 4.10
N ASN A 21 -2.45 -0.46 5.10
CA ASN A 21 -2.16 0.12 6.41
C ASN A 21 -1.03 1.16 6.33
N LEU A 22 0.02 0.91 5.54
CA LEU A 22 1.09 1.89 5.29
C LEU A 22 0.56 3.17 4.62
N ILE A 23 -0.30 3.01 3.62
CA ILE A 23 -0.84 4.15 2.86
C ILE A 23 -1.85 4.96 3.70
N LYS A 24 -2.60 4.29 4.59
CA LYS A 24 -3.62 4.94 5.43
C LYS A 24 -3.03 5.95 6.40
N VAL A 25 -1.83 5.70 6.93
CA VAL A 25 -1.19 6.55 7.96
C VAL A 25 -0.51 7.79 7.40
N ILE A 26 -0.42 7.94 6.07
CA ILE A 26 0.19 9.13 5.46
C ILE A 26 -0.67 10.36 5.77
N PRO A 27 -0.12 11.44 6.39
CA PRO A 27 -0.86 12.65 6.73
C PRO A 27 -1.08 13.51 5.47
N ASP A 28 -2.06 13.10 4.67
CA ASP A 28 -2.43 13.71 3.41
C ASP A 28 -3.96 13.85 3.36
N LYS A 29 -4.44 14.94 2.76
CA LYS A 29 -5.87 15.28 2.61
C LYS A 29 -6.57 14.42 1.55
N ALA A 30 -5.82 13.76 0.67
CA ALA A 30 -6.37 12.90 -0.35
C ALA A 30 -7.13 11.69 0.24
N ASN A 31 -8.11 11.16 -0.50
CA ASN A 31 -8.77 9.91 -0.10
C ASN A 31 -7.87 8.68 -0.35
N LEU A 32 -8.16 7.56 0.33
CA LEU A 32 -7.31 6.35 0.28
C LEU A 32 -7.10 5.80 -1.14
N LYS A 33 -8.10 5.94 -2.02
CA LYS A 33 -7.99 5.48 -3.42
C LYS A 33 -6.96 6.30 -4.19
N ILE A 34 -6.95 7.61 -4.00
CA ILE A 34 -5.96 8.52 -4.60
C ILE A 34 -4.59 8.22 -4.01
N LYS A 35 -4.45 8.16 -2.68
CA LYS A 35 -3.16 7.85 -2.03
C LYS A 35 -2.53 6.57 -2.57
N LYS A 36 -3.34 5.51 -2.73
CA LYS A 36 -2.88 4.23 -3.30
C LYS A 36 -2.42 4.36 -4.76
N LYS A 37 -3.14 5.14 -5.57
CA LYS A 37 -2.72 5.38 -6.96
C LYS A 37 -1.45 6.22 -7.02
N THR A 38 -1.34 7.26 -6.20
CA THR A 38 -0.14 8.10 -6.13
C THR A 38 1.07 7.28 -5.71
N ALA A 39 0.96 6.46 -4.66
CA ALA A 39 2.02 5.55 -4.22
C ALA A 39 2.43 4.50 -5.28
N ALA A 40 1.59 4.23 -6.28
CA ALA A 40 1.91 3.28 -7.35
C ALA A 40 2.75 3.90 -8.49
N TRP A 41 2.78 5.24 -8.59
CA TRP A 41 3.42 5.95 -9.72
C TRP A 41 4.41 7.03 -9.27
N ASN A 42 4.56 7.26 -7.97
CA ASN A 42 5.43 8.27 -7.41
C ASN A 42 6.31 7.63 -6.34
N ASP A 43 7.59 7.46 -6.67
CA ASP A 43 8.57 6.78 -5.82
C ASP A 43 8.84 7.54 -4.52
N ASP A 44 8.83 8.88 -4.54
CA ASP A 44 8.98 9.68 -3.31
C ASP A 44 7.79 9.47 -2.36
N TYR A 45 6.58 9.41 -2.91
CA TYR A 45 5.36 9.16 -2.13
C TYR A 45 5.36 7.74 -1.56
N LEU A 46 5.82 6.75 -2.34
CA LEU A 46 6.01 5.38 -1.90
C LEU A 46 7.08 5.29 -0.80
N PHE A 47 8.23 5.93 -1.00
CA PHE A 47 9.33 5.96 -0.04
C PHE A 47 8.87 6.53 1.29
N ARG A 48 8.15 7.65 1.25
CA ARG A 48 7.48 8.25 2.41
C ARG A 48 6.55 7.26 3.10
N ALA A 49 5.70 6.55 2.35
CA ALA A 49 4.79 5.54 2.92
C ALA A 49 5.50 4.41 3.68
N ILE A 50 6.66 3.98 3.17
CA ILE A 50 7.45 2.88 3.75
C ILE A 50 8.26 3.37 4.96
N THR A 51 8.89 4.54 4.87
CA THR A 51 9.78 5.08 5.92
C THR A 51 9.05 5.81 7.03
N GLN A 52 7.83 6.30 6.77
CA GLN A 52 6.97 6.98 7.74
C GLN A 52 7.67 8.11 8.54
N PRO A 53 8.33 9.08 7.88
CA PRO A 53 9.12 10.13 8.55
C PRO A 53 8.30 11.11 9.40
N TRP A 54 6.98 10.94 9.46
CA TRP A 54 6.05 11.74 10.27
C TRP A 54 5.66 11.06 11.58
N ARG A 55 6.12 9.82 11.80
CA ARG A 55 6.09 9.18 13.13
C ARG A 55 7.33 9.56 13.90
#